data_AF-A0A496C561-F1
#
_entry.id   AF-A0A496C561-F1
#
_cell.length_a   1.000
_cell.length_b   1.000
_cell.length_c   1.000
_cell.angle_alpha   90.00
_cell.angle_beta   90.00
_cell.angle_gamma   90.00
#
_symmetry.space_group_name_H-M   'P 1'
#
loop_
_entity.id
_entity.type
_entity.pdbx_description
1 polymer ?
#
loop_
_entity_poly.entity_id
_entity_poly.type
_entity_poly.pdbx_seq_one_letter_code
_entity_poly.pdbx_strand_id
1 'polypeptide(L)'
;MARIPIAQRLADIEAQGQAVKRRIEKMQADHDFLADVLLSRPVADMSAQRRLLEEWNEEIERMRLDLQFLRDEWKRLDRIKNKSSLNKVTL
;
A
#
# COMPACT_ATOMS: atom_id res chain seq x y z
N MET A 1 14.11 7.12 25.42
CA MET A 1 13.45 6.63 24.19
C MET A 1 14.07 5.29 23.81
N ALA A 2 13.29 4.22 23.73
CA ALA A 2 13.81 2.91 23.33
C ALA A 2 14.18 2.95 21.83
N ARG A 3 15.42 2.57 21.50
CA ARG A 3 15.88 2.51 20.10
C ARG A 3 15.39 1.20 19.49
N ILE A 4 14.39 1.27 18.61
CA ILE A 4 13.91 0.10 17.87
C ILE A 4 15.03 -0.39 16.94
N PRO A 5 15.38 -1.68 16.94
CA PRO A 5 16.37 -2.24 16.02
C PRO A 5 15.94 -2.06 14.56
N ILE A 6 16.88 -1.79 13.66
CA ILE A 6 16.61 -1.65 12.21
C ILE A 6 15.93 -2.90 11.65
N ALA A 7 16.29 -4.09 12.14
CA ALA A 7 15.66 -5.34 11.73
C ALA A 7 14.16 -5.39 12.08
N GLN A 8 13.78 -4.94 13.28
CA GLN A 8 12.37 -4.85 13.67
C GLN A 8 11.63 -3.86 12.78
N ARG A 9 12.21 -2.69 12.54
CA ARG A 9 11.58 -1.66 11.69
C ARG A 9 11.39 -2.12 10.24
N LEU A 10 12.32 -2.93 9.69
CA LEU A 10 12.13 -3.56 8.38
C LEU A 10 10.93 -4.52 8.37
N ALA A 11 10.81 -5.36 9.40
CA ALA A 11 9.67 -6.29 9.54
C ALA A 11 8.34 -5.54 9.70
N ASP A 12 8.32 -4.44 10.46
CA ASP A 12 7.13 -3.61 10.64
C ASP A 12 6.68 -2.99 9.31
N ILE A 13 7.62 -2.47 8.51
CA ILE A 13 7.34 -1.91 7.18
C ILE A 13 6.81 -2.98 6.22
N GLU A 14 7.37 -4.20 6.26
CA GLU A 14 6.86 -5.31 5.47
C GLU A 14 5.43 -5.68 5.86
N ALA A 15 5.15 -5.81 7.16
CA ALA A 15 3.81 -6.12 7.66
C ALA A 15 2.80 -5.04 7.25
N GLN A 16 3.16 -3.77 7.39
CA GLN A 16 2.35 -2.64 6.97
C GLN A 16 2.11 -2.64 5.45
N GLY A 17 3.16 -2.87 4.66
CA GLY A 17 3.07 -2.94 3.20
C GLY A 17 2.14 -4.07 2.73
N GLN A 18 2.20 -5.25 3.38
CA GLN A 18 1.29 -6.35 3.08
C GLN A 18 -0.17 -6.04 3.46
N ALA A 19 -0.39 -5.32 4.56
CA ALA A 19 -1.73 -4.89 4.95
C ALA A 19 -2.33 -3.91 3.92
N VAL A 20 -1.54 -2.92 3.49
CA VAL A 20 -1.95 -1.95 2.46
C VAL A 20 -2.23 -2.67 1.14
N LYS A 21 -1.37 -3.60 0.71
CA LYS A 21 -1.58 -4.39 -0.52
C LYS A 21 -2.90 -5.17 -0.49
N ARG A 22 -3.20 -5.88 0.60
CA ARG A 22 -4.47 -6.61 0.75
C ARG A 22 -5.68 -5.68 0.73
N ARG A 23 -5.54 -4.47 1.29
CA ARG A 23 -6.61 -3.47 1.27
C ARG A 23 -6.89 -2.96 -0.14
N ILE A 24 -5.83 -2.68 -0.91
CA ILE A 24 -5.92 -2.32 -2.33
C ILE A 24 -6.63 -3.43 -3.11
N GLU A 25 -6.19 -4.69 -2.98
CA GLU A 25 -6.77 -5.84 -3.70
C GLU A 25 -8.27 -5.98 -3.42
N LYS A 26 -8.68 -5.88 -2.15
CA LYS A 26 -10.10 -5.93 -1.78
C LYS A 26 -10.89 -4.77 -2.38
N MET A 27 -10.37 -3.54 -2.26
CA MET A 27 -11.07 -2.35 -2.75
C MET A 27 -11.18 -2.35 -4.28
N GLN A 28 -10.18 -2.86 -4.98
CA GLN A 28 -10.23 -3.08 -6.43
C GLN A 28 -11.30 -4.11 -6.80
N ALA A 29 -11.38 -5.25 -6.09
CA ALA A 29 -12.42 -6.24 -6.36
C ALA A 29 -13.83 -5.67 -6.14
N ASP A 30 -14.03 -4.89 -5.07
CA ASP A 30 -15.30 -4.21 -4.80
C ASP A 30 -15.62 -3.17 -5.89
N HIS A 31 -14.62 -2.40 -6.32
CA HIS A 31 -14.73 -1.43 -7.41
C HIS A 31 -15.14 -2.08 -8.73
N ASP A 32 -14.44 -3.14 -9.13
CA ASP A 32 -14.67 -3.83 -10.40
C ASP A 32 -16.07 -4.47 -10.41
N PHE A 33 -16.50 -5.04 -9.28
CA PHE A 33 -17.86 -5.53 -9.12
C PHE A 33 -18.91 -4.42 -9.32
N LEU A 34 -18.72 -3.25 -8.69
CA LEU A 34 -19.65 -2.14 -8.86
C LEU A 34 -19.67 -1.64 -10.31
N ALA A 35 -18.51 -1.53 -10.96
CA ALA A 35 -18.41 -1.14 -12.36
C ALA A 35 -19.19 -2.09 -13.28
N ASP A 36 -19.05 -3.40 -13.08
CA ASP A 36 -19.79 -4.43 -13.81
C ASP A 36 -21.31 -4.35 -13.59
N VAL A 37 -21.74 -4.05 -12.36
CA VAL A 37 -23.16 -3.83 -12.03
C VAL A 37 -23.71 -2.62 -12.79
N LEU A 38 -22.97 -1.51 -12.84
CA LEU A 38 -23.42 -0.31 -13.56
C LEU A 38 -23.53 -0.54 -15.08
N LEU A 39 -22.63 -1.34 -15.64
CA LEU A 39 -22.65 -1.70 -17.06
C LEU A 39 -23.82 -2.65 -17.40
N SER A 40 -24.11 -3.61 -16.53
CA SER A 40 -25.12 -4.65 -16.79
C SER A 40 -26.55 -4.22 -16.49
N ARG A 41 -26.76 -3.22 -15.60
CA ARG A 41 -28.08 -2.76 -15.18
C ARG A 41 -28.17 -1.24 -15.09
N PRO A 42 -28.17 -0.51 -16.23
CA PRO A 42 -28.34 0.93 -16.23
C PRO A 42 -29.70 1.32 -15.62
N VAL A 43 -29.69 2.03 -14.50
CA VAL A 43 -30.84 2.68 -13.87
C VAL A 43 -30.76 4.18 -14.13
N ALA A 44 -31.91 4.86 -14.12
CA ALA A 44 -32.02 6.25 -14.56
C ALA A 44 -31.14 7.24 -13.79
N ASP A 45 -30.82 6.96 -12.52
CA ASP A 45 -29.86 7.74 -11.72
C ASP A 45 -28.76 6.81 -11.18
N MET A 46 -27.54 7.06 -11.64
CA MET A 46 -26.31 6.38 -11.21
C MET A 46 -25.25 7.37 -10.71
N SER A 47 -25.63 8.61 -10.45
CA SER A 47 -24.69 9.69 -10.10
C SER A 47 -23.89 9.35 -8.84
N ALA A 48 -24.56 8.82 -7.81
CA ALA A 48 -23.93 8.40 -6.57
C ALA A 48 -22.93 7.24 -6.77
N GLN A 49 -23.28 6.25 -7.58
CA GLN A 49 -22.43 5.09 -7.83
C GLN A 49 -21.21 5.46 -8.68
N ARG A 50 -21.38 6.35 -9.67
CA ARG A 50 -20.25 6.87 -10.47
C ARG A 50 -19.29 7.66 -9.60
N ARG A 51 -19.81 8.53 -8.73
CA ARG A 51 -19.00 9.26 -7.76
C ARG A 51 -18.27 8.32 -6.80
N LEU A 52 -18.92 7.25 -6.33
CA LEU A 52 -18.28 6.26 -5.47
C LEU A 52 -17.11 5.54 -6.18
N LEU A 53 -17.25 5.20 -7.46
CA LEU A 53 -16.15 4.64 -8.25
C LEU A 53 -14.96 5.61 -8.37
N GLU A 54 -15.22 6.90 -8.58
CA GLU A 54 -14.18 7.93 -8.59
C GLU A 54 -13.47 8.04 -7.23
N GLU A 55 -14.23 8.11 -6.14
CA GLU A 55 -13.70 8.16 -4.76
C GLU A 55 -12.83 6.93 -4.43
N TRP A 56 -13.25 5.74 -4.87
CA TRP A 56 -12.46 4.51 -4.71
C TRP A 56 -11.19 4.50 -5.55
N ASN A 57 -11.24 4.98 -6.78
CA ASN A 57 -10.04 5.12 -7.61
C ASN A 57 -9.02 6.04 -6.96
N GLU A 58 -9.45 7.21 -6.47
CA GLU A 58 -8.57 8.12 -5.75
C GLU A 58 -7.96 7.48 -4.49
N GLU A 59 -8.76 6.74 -3.71
CA GLU A 59 -8.28 6.08 -2.50
C GLU A 59 -7.28 4.95 -2.82
N ILE A 60 -7.53 4.18 -3.89
CA ILE A 60 -6.59 3.17 -4.37
C ILE A 60 -5.27 3.80 -4.78
N GLU A 61 -5.29 4.94 -5.50
CA GLU A 61 -4.08 5.67 -5.88
C GLU A 61 -3.32 6.21 -4.66
N ARG A 62 -4.03 6.77 -3.66
CA ARG A 62 -3.41 7.18 -2.39
C ARG A 62 -2.70 6.01 -1.70
N MET A 63 -3.37 4.86 -1.59
CA MET A 63 -2.75 3.66 -1.00
C MET A 63 -1.56 3.12 -1.82
N ARG A 64 -1.58 3.26 -3.15
CA ARG A 64 -0.42 2.89 -4.01
C ARG A 64 0.78 3.78 -3.73
N LEU A 65 0.56 5.09 -3.53
CA LEU A 65 1.61 6.03 -3.12
C LEU A 65 2.17 5.67 -1.73
N ASP A 66 1.31 5.34 -0.76
CA ASP A 66 1.75 4.88 0.56
C ASP A 66 2.60 3.60 0.46
N LEU A 67 2.19 2.65 -0.37
CA LEU A 67 2.94 1.42 -0.58
C LEU A 67 4.31 1.69 -1.23
N GLN A 68 4.37 2.64 -2.16
CA GLN A 68 5.62 3.07 -2.78
C GLN A 68 6.54 3.74 -1.76
N PHE A 69 6.00 4.61 -0.90
CA PHE A 69 6.75 5.20 0.21
C PHE A 69 7.33 4.14 1.16
N LEU A 70 6.52 3.16 1.57
CA LEU A 70 6.96 2.05 2.43
C LEU A 70 8.09 1.25 1.77
N ARG A 71 7.99 0.97 0.47
CA ARG A 71 9.02 0.28 -0.30
C ARG A 71 10.33 1.06 -0.32
N ASP A 72 10.28 2.37 -0.50
CA ASP A 72 11.48 3.21 -0.56
C ASP A 72 12.14 3.36 0.82
N GLU A 73 11.34 3.49 1.89
CA GLU A 73 11.84 3.47 3.26
C GLU A 73 12.49 2.12 3.62
N TRP A 74 11.88 1.00 3.21
CA TRP A 74 12.46 -0.33 3.40
C TRP A 74 13.83 -0.43 2.72
N LYS A 75 13.93 -0.03 1.44
CA LYS A 75 15.20 -0.04 0.69
C LYS A 75 16.26 0.83 1.37
N ARG A 76 15.87 1.99 1.89
CA ARG A 76 16.78 2.89 2.60
C ARG A 76 17.33 2.23 3.86
N LEU A 77 16.47 1.62 4.68
CA LEU A 77 16.85 0.96 5.92
C LEU A 77 17.69 -0.30 5.68
N ASP A 78 17.37 -1.09 4.66
CA ASP A 78 18.15 -2.27 4.29
C ASP A 78 19.58 -1.89 3.87
N ARG A 79 19.75 -0.84 3.07
CA ARG A 79 21.07 -0.28 2.74
C ARG A 79 21.86 0.13 3.98
N ILE A 80 21.21 0.75 4.97
CA ILE A 80 21.85 1.15 6.23
C ILE A 80 22.28 -0.09 7.02
N LYS A 81 21.41 -1.09 7.14
CA LYS A 81 21.72 -2.37 7.81
C LYS A 81 22.94 -3.03 7.17
N ASN A 82 22.98 -3.13 5.84
CA ASN A 82 24.03 -3.81 5.09
C ASN A 82 25.38 -3.06 5.13
N LYS A 83 25.37 -1.72 5.10
CA LYS A 83 26.60 -0.92 5.35
C LYS A 83 27.13 -1.10 6.77
N SER A 84 26.23 -1.17 7.75
CA SER A 84 26.58 -1.35 9.15
C SER A 84 27.15 -2.74 9.44
N SER A 85 26.72 -3.78 8.70
CA SER A 85 27.30 -5.12 8.81
C SER A 85 28.67 -5.21 8.13
N LEU A 86 28.88 -4.57 6.98
CA LEU A 86 30.17 -4.54 6.29
C LEU A 86 31.27 -3.90 7.16
N ASN A 87 30.97 -2.77 7.82
CA ASN A 87 31.94 -2.10 8.70
C ASN A 87 32.28 -2.88 9.98
N LYS A 88 31.48 -3.89 10.36
CA LYS A 88 31.74 -4.72 11.55
C LYS A 88 32.61 -5.94 11.26
N VAL A 89 32.81 -6.30 9.98
CA VAL A 89 33.57 -7.49 9.56
C VAL A 89 35.05 -7.14 9.28
N THR A 90 35.41 -5.85 9.21
CA THR A 90 36.74 -5.36 8.82
C THR A 90 37.67 -4.97 9.97
N LEU A 91 37.40 -5.41 11.21
CA LEU A 91 38.25 -5.19 12.40
C LEU A 91 38.58 -6.52 13.07
#